data_AF-A0A4V2R8Q7-F1
#
_entry.id   AF-A0A4V2R8Q7-F1
#
_cell.length_a   1.000
_cell.length_b   1.000
_cell.length_c   1.000
_cell.angle_alpha   90.00
_cell.angle_beta   90.00
_cell.angle_gamma   90.00
#
_symmetry.space_group_name_H-M   'P 1'
#
loop_
_entity.id
_entity.type
_entity.pdbx_description
1 polymer ?
#
loop_
_entity_poly.entity_id
_entity_poly.type
_entity_poly.pdbx_seq_one_letter_code
_entity_poly.pdbx_strand_id
1 'polypeptide(L)'
;MPLERIHIKTLTEAAGINRGTFYLHYFNLEDLLESIENEHLEAIIQLGNKARHLYLSTKDGEFMRYFIPIFQYMEKHHRVIKIISGPHSRPHFREGLLKIIRQNAMARFESLLSGYRGKDLIIREFLMESVINGTQGILIRWIQSDMNLSPEELARLMSLIVLKSPMENMFTL
;
A
#
# COMPACT_ATOMS: atom_id res chain seq x y z
N MET A 1 -7.11 10.12 -17.01
CA MET A 1 -7.21 10.08 -18.48
C MET A 1 -7.26 8.62 -18.87
N PRO A 2 -8.19 8.17 -19.71
CA PRO A 2 -8.22 6.78 -20.17
C PRO A 2 -6.92 6.44 -20.91
N LEU A 3 -6.33 5.27 -20.64
CA LEU A 3 -5.07 4.83 -21.25
C LEU A 3 -5.18 4.76 -22.78
N GLU A 4 -6.38 4.47 -23.28
CA GLU A 4 -6.74 4.37 -24.69
C GLU A 4 -6.59 5.70 -25.46
N ARG A 5 -6.52 6.83 -24.74
CA ARG A 5 -6.29 8.15 -25.34
C ARG A 5 -4.81 8.52 -25.47
N ILE A 6 -3.91 7.70 -24.93
CA ILE A 6 -2.47 7.91 -25.03
C ILE A 6 -1.96 7.17 -26.26
N HIS A 7 -1.25 7.88 -27.13
CA HIS A 7 -0.61 7.27 -28.30
C HIS A 7 0.86 7.00 -27.99
N ILE A 8 1.33 5.77 -28.27
CA ILE A 8 2.75 5.38 -28.11
C ILE A 8 3.66 6.37 -28.85
N LYS A 9 3.26 6.84 -30.04
CA LYS A 9 4.00 7.87 -30.79
C LYS A 9 4.25 9.12 -29.95
N THR A 10 3.19 9.74 -29.44
CA THR A 10 3.26 10.96 -28.61
C THR A 10 4.08 10.74 -27.34
N LEU A 11 3.95 9.57 -26.72
CA LEU A 11 4.75 9.19 -25.55
C LEU A 11 6.24 9.11 -25.89
N THR A 12 6.59 8.41 -26.98
CA THR A 12 7.99 8.24 -27.41
C THR A 12 8.62 9.56 -27.85
N GLU A 13 7.85 10.44 -28.50
CA GLU A 13 8.28 11.80 -28.86
C GLU A 13 8.58 12.64 -27.61
N ALA A 14 7.69 12.61 -26.60
CA ALA A 14 7.91 13.31 -25.34
C ALA A 14 9.11 12.77 -24.55
N ALA A 15 9.40 11.47 -24.67
CA ALA A 15 10.54 10.81 -24.03
C ALA A 15 11.85 10.93 -24.81
N GLY A 16 11.84 11.46 -26.04
CA GLY A 16 13.04 11.56 -26.88
C GLY A 16 13.59 10.22 -27.37
N ILE A 17 12.75 9.18 -27.46
CA ILE A 17 13.13 7.84 -27.95
C ILE A 17 12.34 7.48 -29.20
N ASN A 18 12.83 6.52 -29.99
CA ASN A 18 12.05 5.98 -31.10
C ASN A 18 11.11 4.86 -30.63
N ARG A 19 10.09 4.54 -31.44
CA ARG A 19 9.12 3.48 -31.14
C ARG A 19 9.75 2.08 -31.04
N GLY A 20 10.80 1.82 -31.81
CA GLY A 20 11.55 0.56 -31.72
C GLY A 20 12.14 0.37 -30.32
N THR A 21 12.76 1.40 -29.76
CA THR A 21 13.30 1.41 -28.39
C THR A 21 12.21 1.17 -27.35
N PHE A 22 11.02 1.77 -27.51
CA PHE A 22 9.88 1.49 -26.64
C PHE A 22 9.53 -0.01 -26.65
N TYR A 23 9.38 -0.59 -27.84
CA TYR A 23 8.99 -2.00 -27.97
C TYR A 23 10.09 -3.00 -27.58
N LEU A 24 11.33 -2.57 -27.35
CA LEU A 24 12.37 -3.41 -26.73
C LEU A 24 12.08 -3.67 -25.24
N HIS A 25 11.36 -2.77 -24.58
CA HIS A 25 11.11 -2.83 -23.14
C HIS A 25 9.65 -3.11 -22.81
N TYR A 26 8.71 -2.67 -23.64
CA TYR A 26 7.28 -2.74 -23.35
C TYR A 26 6.47 -3.20 -24.55
N PHE A 27 5.61 -4.19 -24.35
CA PHE A 27 4.73 -4.69 -25.41
C PHE A 27 3.69 -3.63 -25.83
N ASN A 28 3.13 -2.91 -24.84
CA ASN A 28 2.12 -1.88 -25.04
C ASN A 28 2.10 -0.90 -23.84
N LEU A 29 1.11 -0.01 -23.80
CA LEU A 29 0.95 0.97 -22.72
C LEU A 29 0.52 0.34 -21.38
N GLU A 30 -0.21 -0.77 -21.42
CA GLU A 30 -0.60 -1.51 -20.21
C GLU A 30 0.64 -2.08 -19.52
N ASP A 31 1.55 -2.67 -20.30
CA ASP A 31 2.80 -3.24 -19.82
C ASP A 31 3.74 -2.17 -19.23
N LEU A 32 3.84 -1.00 -19.89
CA LEU A 32 4.54 0.15 -19.31
C LEU A 32 3.92 0.56 -17.97
N LEU A 33 2.60 0.71 -17.92
CA LEU A 33 1.89 1.12 -16.71
C LEU A 33 2.12 0.11 -15.58
N GLU A 34 2.05 -1.18 -15.89
CA GLU A 34 2.34 -2.26 -14.96
C GLU A 34 3.75 -2.19 -14.39
N SER A 35 4.73 -1.94 -15.25
CA SER A 35 6.12 -1.78 -14.84
C SER A 35 6.28 -0.61 -13.85
N ILE A 36 5.60 0.52 -14.10
CA ILE A 36 5.60 1.68 -13.19
C ILE A 36 4.92 1.34 -11.86
N GLU A 37 3.77 0.66 -11.90
CA GLU A 37 3.07 0.22 -10.68
C GLU A 37 3.94 -0.73 -9.85
N ASN A 38 4.58 -1.71 -10.50
CA ASN A 38 5.47 -2.67 -9.88
C ASN A 38 6.71 -2.01 -9.29
N GLU A 39 7.30 -1.01 -9.95
CA GLU A 39 8.42 -0.24 -9.40
C GLU A 39 8.06 0.39 -8.05
N HIS A 40 6.90 1.03 -7.97
CA HIS A 40 6.44 1.67 -6.74
C HIS A 40 6.05 0.65 -5.65
N LEU A 41 5.39 -0.45 -6.01
CA LEU A 41 5.07 -1.53 -5.07
C LEU A 41 6.34 -2.16 -4.49
N GLU A 42 7.34 -2.43 -5.33
CA GLU A 42 8.62 -2.99 -4.91
C GLU A 42 9.38 -2.05 -3.96
N ALA A 43 9.39 -0.74 -4.26
CA ALA A 43 9.99 0.24 -3.36
C ALA A 43 9.31 0.25 -1.97
N ILE A 44 7.97 0.18 -1.93
CA ILE A 44 7.20 0.09 -0.68
C ILE A 44 7.56 -1.20 0.08
N ILE A 45 7.64 -2.34 -0.61
CA ILE A 45 8.04 -3.63 -0.03
C ILE A 45 9.44 -3.53 0.58
N GLN A 46 10.40 -2.96 -0.14
CA GLN A 46 11.78 -2.84 0.33
C GLN A 46 11.89 -1.93 1.56
N LEU A 47 11.18 -0.81 1.58
CA LEU A 47 11.12 0.09 2.74
C LEU A 47 10.50 -0.62 3.95
N GLY A 48 9.40 -1.33 3.75
CA GLY A 48 8.76 -2.15 4.77
C GLY A 48 9.69 -3.24 5.31
N ASN A 49 10.41 -3.95 4.44
CA ASN A 49 11.34 -5.00 4.84
C ASN A 49 12.51 -4.45 5.67
N LYS A 50 13.07 -3.30 5.30
CA LYS A 50 14.12 -2.62 6.09
C LYS A 50 13.64 -2.22 7.48
N ALA A 51 12.37 -1.85 7.60
CA ALA A 51 11.74 -1.43 8.85
C ALA A 51 10.97 -2.57 9.57
N ARG A 52 11.09 -3.83 9.13
CA ARG A 52 10.23 -4.95 9.62
C ARG A 52 10.27 -5.13 11.14
N HIS A 53 11.43 -4.91 11.76
CA HIS A 53 11.59 -4.99 13.21
C HIS A 53 10.71 -3.96 13.96
N LEU A 54 10.48 -2.78 13.38
CA LEU A 54 9.59 -1.75 13.94
C LEU A 54 8.12 -2.18 13.85
N TYR A 55 7.74 -2.82 12.74
CA TYR A 55 6.36 -3.31 12.54
C TYR A 55 5.97 -4.41 13.52
N LEU A 56 6.93 -5.21 13.97
CA LEU A 56 6.69 -6.29 14.94
C LEU A 56 6.82 -5.82 16.39
N SER A 57 7.24 -4.57 16.62
CA SER A 57 7.33 -4.02 17.97
C SER A 57 5.95 -3.87 18.61
N THR A 58 5.90 -4.09 19.92
CA THR A 58 4.74 -3.82 20.78
C THR A 58 4.79 -2.43 21.41
N LYS A 59 5.86 -1.66 21.19
CA LYS A 59 5.93 -0.27 21.66
C LYS A 59 5.31 0.66 20.63
N ASP A 60 4.26 1.40 21.02
CA ASP A 60 3.51 2.33 20.16
C ASP A 60 4.41 3.24 19.30
N GLY A 61 5.44 3.82 19.90
CA GLY A 61 6.37 4.73 19.21
C GLY A 61 7.29 4.04 18.20
N GLU A 62 7.62 2.76 18.37
CA GLU A 62 8.39 1.99 17.41
C GLU A 62 7.52 1.54 16.24
N PHE A 63 6.30 1.08 16.51
CA PHE A 63 5.35 0.67 15.48
C PHE A 63 5.00 1.83 14.53
N MET A 64 4.76 3.03 15.06
CA MET A 64 4.54 4.24 14.25
C MET A 64 5.69 4.52 13.28
N ARG A 65 6.95 4.33 13.71
CA ARG A 65 8.14 4.61 12.90
C ARG A 65 8.30 3.68 11.70
N TYR A 66 7.61 2.55 11.66
CA TYR A 66 7.56 1.68 10.48
C TYR A 66 7.00 2.41 9.26
N PHE A 67 5.93 3.19 9.45
CA PHE A 67 5.18 3.77 8.35
C PHE A 67 5.85 5.01 7.74
N ILE A 68 6.57 5.78 8.55
CA ILE A 68 7.17 7.07 8.17
C ILE A 68 7.97 6.98 6.85
N PRO A 69 8.97 6.09 6.69
CA PRO A 69 9.75 6.04 5.44
C PRO A 69 8.91 5.64 4.22
N ILE A 70 7.87 4.84 4.41
CA ILE A 70 6.93 4.46 3.34
C ILE A 70 6.10 5.67 2.92
N PHE A 71 5.56 6.42 3.88
CA PHE A 71 4.73 7.59 3.60
C PHE A 71 5.55 8.75 3.02
N GLN A 72 6.78 8.96 3.49
CA GLN A 72 7.71 9.92 2.88
C GLN A 72 8.05 9.56 1.42
N TYR A 73 8.24 8.27 1.12
CA TYR A 73 8.40 7.82 -0.26
C TYR A 73 7.15 8.11 -1.08
N MET A 74 5.96 7.79 -0.54
CA MET A 74 4.71 8.04 -1.26
C MET A 74 4.50 9.54 -1.54
N GLU A 75 4.79 10.40 -0.57
CA GLU A 75 4.73 11.86 -0.70
C GLU A 75 5.69 12.41 -1.76
N LYS A 76 6.94 11.92 -1.74
CA LYS A 76 7.92 12.28 -2.77
C LYS A 76 7.46 11.91 -4.18
N HIS A 77 6.72 10.81 -4.33
CA HIS A 77 6.22 10.30 -5.61
C HIS A 77 4.72 10.55 -5.83
N HIS A 78 4.13 11.53 -5.12
CA HIS A 78 2.67 11.74 -5.03
C HIS A 78 1.97 11.80 -6.38
N ARG A 79 2.56 12.47 -7.37
CA ARG A 79 1.93 12.65 -8.68
C ARG A 79 1.64 11.32 -9.38
N VAL A 80 2.62 10.41 -9.37
CA VAL A 80 2.45 9.08 -10.01
C VAL A 80 1.55 8.22 -9.14
N ILE A 81 1.77 8.20 -7.83
CA ILE A 81 0.99 7.40 -6.88
C ILE A 81 -0.49 7.77 -6.89
N LYS A 82 -0.82 9.06 -6.99
CA LYS A 82 -2.21 9.54 -7.12
C LYS A 82 -2.87 9.04 -8.41
N ILE A 83 -2.13 9.00 -9.52
CA ILE A 83 -2.63 8.52 -10.81
C ILE A 83 -2.91 7.01 -10.74
N ILE A 84 -1.94 6.20 -10.32
CA ILE A 84 -2.05 4.73 -10.33
C ILE A 84 -3.00 4.19 -9.25
N SER A 85 -3.27 4.95 -8.19
CA SER A 85 -4.25 4.58 -7.15
C SER A 85 -5.67 5.11 -7.40
N GLY A 86 -5.85 6.03 -8.35
CA GLY A 86 -7.10 6.77 -8.55
C GLY A 86 -8.30 5.90 -8.97
N PRO A 87 -9.54 6.37 -8.78
CA PRO A 87 -10.75 5.56 -9.01
C PRO A 87 -10.93 5.09 -10.47
N HIS A 88 -10.29 5.76 -11.43
CA HIS A 88 -10.30 5.41 -12.84
C HIS A 88 -9.06 4.62 -13.29
N SER A 89 -8.13 4.31 -12.37
CA SER A 89 -7.03 3.39 -12.66
C SER A 89 -7.49 1.94 -12.55
N ARG A 90 -6.82 1.08 -13.32
CA ARG A 90 -6.91 -0.37 -13.17
C ARG A 90 -6.57 -0.78 -11.73
N PRO A 91 -7.09 -1.92 -11.24
CA PRO A 91 -7.01 -2.25 -9.82
C PRO A 91 -5.61 -2.70 -9.37
N HIS A 92 -4.70 -3.00 -10.30
CA HIS A 92 -3.39 -3.61 -10.05
C HIS A 92 -2.60 -2.97 -8.90
N PHE A 93 -2.36 -1.65 -8.90
CA PHE A 93 -1.65 -1.00 -7.80
C PHE A 93 -2.39 -1.10 -6.45
N ARG A 94 -3.73 -0.92 -6.45
CA ARG A 94 -4.53 -1.02 -5.22
C ARG A 94 -4.51 -2.44 -4.66
N GLU A 95 -4.65 -3.45 -5.51
CA GLU A 95 -4.59 -4.86 -5.13
C GLU A 95 -3.21 -5.26 -4.62
N GLY A 96 -2.14 -4.77 -5.28
CA GLY A 96 -0.77 -4.95 -4.81
C GLY A 96 -0.55 -4.35 -3.42
N LEU A 97 -1.04 -3.13 -3.20
CA LEU A 97 -0.96 -2.46 -1.89
C LEU A 97 -1.74 -3.22 -0.81
N LEU A 98 -2.95 -3.69 -1.12
CA LEU A 98 -3.75 -4.52 -0.22
C LEU A 98 -3.03 -5.83 0.14
N LYS A 99 -2.37 -6.46 -0.85
CA LYS A 99 -1.57 -7.67 -0.64
C LYS A 99 -0.41 -7.42 0.31
N ILE A 100 0.31 -6.30 0.17
CA ILE A 100 1.39 -5.90 1.09
C ILE A 100 0.85 -5.73 2.52
N ILE A 101 -0.26 -4.99 2.67
CA ILE A 101 -0.90 -4.77 3.98
C ILE A 101 -1.32 -6.11 4.62
N ARG A 102 -1.98 -6.98 3.84
CA ARG A 102 -2.41 -8.31 4.31
C ARG A 102 -1.23 -9.17 4.74
N GLN A 103 -0.15 -9.22 3.96
CA GLN A 103 1.05 -9.99 4.30
C GLN A 103 1.68 -9.50 5.61
N ASN A 104 1.79 -8.19 5.80
CA ASN A 104 2.29 -7.63 7.05
C ASN A 104 1.36 -7.95 8.23
N ALA A 105 0.05 -7.79 8.05
CA ALA A 105 -0.94 -8.15 9.07
C ALA A 105 -0.82 -9.63 9.48
N MET A 106 -0.81 -10.55 8.51
CA MET A 106 -0.64 -11.99 8.78
C MET A 106 0.63 -12.26 9.59
N ALA A 107 1.77 -11.67 9.21
CA ALA A 107 3.03 -11.86 9.92
C ALA A 107 3.01 -11.35 11.38
N ARG A 108 2.17 -10.36 11.71
CA ARG A 108 2.00 -9.84 13.07
C ARG A 108 0.99 -10.66 13.87
N PHE A 109 -0.13 -11.04 13.25
CA PHE A 109 -1.28 -11.63 13.94
C PHE A 109 -1.28 -13.17 13.95
N GLU A 110 -0.38 -13.84 13.23
CA GLU A 110 -0.29 -15.31 13.20
C GLU A 110 -0.21 -15.92 14.62
N SER A 111 0.65 -15.35 15.48
CA SER A 111 0.77 -15.78 16.87
C SER A 111 -0.51 -15.52 17.69
N LEU A 112 -1.21 -14.41 17.41
CA LEU A 112 -2.43 -14.00 18.09
C LEU A 112 -3.63 -14.87 17.72
N LEU A 113 -3.63 -15.51 16.55
CA LEU A 113 -4.68 -16.42 16.10
C LEU A 113 -4.46 -17.88 16.56
N SER A 114 -3.24 -18.24 16.93
CA SER A 114 -2.82 -19.63 17.20
C SER A 114 -3.60 -20.34 18.31
N GLY A 115 -4.20 -19.61 19.25
CA GLY A 115 -5.01 -20.14 20.37
C GLY A 115 -6.50 -20.33 20.07
N TYR A 116 -7.01 -19.83 18.94
CA TYR A 116 -8.46 -19.77 18.67
C TYR A 116 -8.91 -20.80 17.64
N ARG A 117 -10.13 -21.33 17.80
CA ARG A 117 -10.70 -22.37 16.92
C ARG A 117 -12.18 -22.12 16.65
N GLY A 118 -12.71 -22.78 15.62
CA GLY A 118 -14.14 -22.74 15.29
C GLY A 118 -14.64 -21.31 15.01
N LYS A 119 -15.80 -20.95 15.57
CA LYS A 119 -16.44 -19.65 15.33
C LYS A 119 -15.60 -18.46 15.80
N ASP A 120 -14.83 -18.62 16.88
CA ASP A 120 -13.98 -17.54 17.43
C ASP A 120 -12.85 -17.17 16.46
N LEU A 121 -12.20 -18.19 15.86
CA LEU A 121 -11.19 -17.97 14.81
C LEU A 121 -11.79 -17.20 13.63
N ILE A 122 -12.98 -17.60 13.15
CA ILE A 122 -13.66 -16.94 12.02
C ILE A 122 -13.97 -15.47 12.34
N ILE A 123 -14.46 -15.18 13.54
CA ILE A 123 -14.74 -13.79 13.97
C ILE A 123 -13.45 -12.96 13.92
N ARG A 124 -12.33 -13.50 14.39
CA ARG A 124 -11.03 -12.81 14.39
C ARG A 124 -10.48 -12.61 12.98
N GLU A 125 -10.68 -13.55 12.08
CA GLU A 125 -10.34 -13.40 10.66
C GLU A 125 -11.12 -12.24 10.01
N PHE A 126 -12.44 -12.13 10.27
CA PHE A 126 -13.24 -11.01 9.78
C PHE A 126 -12.78 -9.65 10.34
N LEU A 127 -12.40 -9.62 11.61
CA LEU A 127 -11.87 -8.40 12.22
C LEU A 127 -10.53 -8.01 11.64
N MET A 128 -9.64 -8.98 11.41
CA MET A 128 -8.36 -8.75 10.74
C MET A 128 -8.59 -8.19 9.34
N GLU A 129 -9.51 -8.76 8.57
CA GLU A 129 -9.89 -8.21 7.26
C GLU A 129 -10.45 -6.79 7.37
N SER A 130 -11.24 -6.47 8.41
CA SER A 130 -11.71 -5.10 8.62
C SER A 130 -10.56 -4.10 8.83
N VAL A 131 -9.51 -4.48 9.57
CA VAL A 131 -8.32 -3.64 9.81
C VAL A 131 -7.47 -3.50 8.54
N ILE A 132 -7.29 -4.59 7.78
CA ILE A 132 -6.57 -4.58 6.51
C ILE A 132 -7.25 -3.62 5.52
N ASN A 133 -8.56 -3.77 5.33
CA ASN A 133 -9.34 -2.92 4.42
C ASN A 133 -9.41 -1.48 4.91
N GLY A 134 -9.55 -1.25 6.22
CA GLY A 134 -9.53 0.08 6.82
C GLY A 134 -8.19 0.80 6.61
N THR A 135 -7.07 0.08 6.78
CA THR A 135 -5.72 0.60 6.54
C THR A 135 -5.57 1.03 5.08
N GLN A 136 -5.99 0.18 4.13
CA GLN A 136 -5.95 0.55 2.71
C GLN A 136 -6.85 1.76 2.43
N GLY A 137 -8.08 1.79 2.96
CA GLY A 137 -9.04 2.88 2.74
C GLY A 137 -8.50 4.23 3.18
N ILE A 138 -7.82 4.30 4.33
CA ILE A 138 -7.21 5.54 4.82
C ILE A 138 -6.05 5.97 3.95
N LEU A 139 -5.21 5.02 3.53
CA LEU A 139 -4.07 5.31 2.68
C LEU A 139 -4.51 5.86 1.32
N ILE A 140 -5.51 5.23 0.70
CA ILE A 140 -6.12 5.71 -0.54
C ILE A 140 -6.75 7.09 -0.33
N ARG A 141 -7.50 7.30 0.77
CA ARG A 141 -8.09 8.61 1.06
C ARG A 141 -7.03 9.70 1.20
N TRP A 142 -5.93 9.43 1.89
CA TRP A 142 -4.83 10.39 2.04
C TRP A 142 -4.20 10.73 0.69
N ILE A 143 -3.91 9.74 -0.15
CA ILE A 143 -3.39 9.95 -1.51
C ILE A 143 -4.36 10.80 -2.35
N GLN A 144 -5.65 10.51 -2.30
CA GLN A 144 -6.66 11.25 -3.08
C GLN A 144 -6.92 12.66 -2.54
N SER A 145 -6.63 12.91 -1.25
CA SER A 145 -6.75 14.22 -0.61
C SER A 145 -5.49 15.09 -0.76
N ASP A 146 -4.68 14.83 -1.79
CA ASP A 146 -3.40 15.52 -2.04
C ASP A 146 -2.44 15.47 -0.83
N MET A 147 -2.49 14.36 -0.11
CA MET A 147 -1.59 14.09 1.03
C MET A 147 -1.64 15.19 2.09
N ASN A 148 -2.85 15.65 2.40
CA ASN A 148 -3.17 16.71 3.36
C ASN A 148 -2.78 16.45 4.84
N LEU A 149 -2.10 15.35 5.12
CA LEU A 149 -1.49 15.04 6.41
C LEU A 149 -0.01 14.78 6.16
N SER A 150 0.86 15.27 7.05
CA SER A 150 2.27 14.87 7.02
C SER A 150 2.43 13.35 7.18
N PRO A 151 3.54 12.76 6.67
CA PRO A 151 3.87 11.36 6.90
C PRO A 151 3.78 10.94 8.38
N GLU A 152 4.20 11.81 9.30
CA GLU A 152 4.16 11.59 10.74
C GLU A 152 2.74 11.58 11.31
N GLU A 153 1.88 12.52 10.88
CA GLU A 153 0.48 12.57 11.29
C GLU A 153 -0.28 11.33 10.79
N LEU A 154 -0.06 10.93 9.54
CA LEU A 154 -0.66 9.72 8.99
C LEU A 154 -0.13 8.46 9.69
N ALA A 155 1.16 8.37 9.95
CA ALA A 155 1.76 7.26 10.69
C ALA A 155 1.14 7.10 12.08
N ARG A 156 0.89 8.22 12.77
CA ARG A 156 0.21 8.23 14.06
C ARG A 156 -1.22 7.72 13.94
N LEU A 157 -1.99 8.20 12.96
CA LEU A 157 -3.35 7.72 12.70
C LEU A 157 -3.38 6.21 12.41
N MET A 158 -2.47 5.73 11.55
CA MET A 158 -2.36 4.32 11.21
C MET A 158 -1.98 3.46 12.42
N SER A 159 -1.07 3.94 13.28
CA SER A 159 -0.73 3.23 14.51
C SER A 159 -1.92 3.08 15.46
N LEU A 160 -2.77 4.11 15.58
CA LEU A 160 -3.96 4.06 16.43
C LEU A 160 -4.96 3.02 15.91
N ILE A 161 -5.08 2.89 14.59
CA ILE A 161 -6.03 1.97 13.98
C ILE A 161 -5.54 0.54 14.02
N VAL A 162 -4.26 0.28 13.79
CA VAL A 162 -3.76 -1.10 13.78
C VAL A 162 -3.56 -1.64 15.19
N LEU A 163 -3.05 -0.82 16.12
CA LEU A 163 -2.87 -1.21 17.52
C LEU A 163 -4.22 -1.18 18.24
N LYS A 164 -4.82 0.01 18.39
CA LYS A 164 -6.06 0.18 19.18
C LYS A 164 -7.35 -0.23 18.45
N SER A 165 -7.24 -0.99 17.38
CA SER A 165 -8.41 -1.59 16.71
C SER A 165 -9.20 -2.46 17.69
N PRO A 166 -10.50 -2.69 17.45
CA PRO A 166 -11.31 -3.66 18.18
C PRO A 166 -10.63 -5.01 18.43
N MET A 167 -9.64 -5.40 17.62
CA MET A 167 -8.82 -6.59 17.85
C MET A 167 -8.12 -6.57 19.21
N GLU A 168 -7.37 -5.53 19.59
CA GLU A 168 -6.63 -5.50 20.89
C GLU A 168 -7.56 -5.55 22.11
N ASN A 169 -8.69 -4.86 22.06
CA ASN A 169 -9.67 -4.84 23.16
C ASN A 169 -10.46 -6.16 23.31
N MET A 170 -10.38 -7.08 22.34
CA MET A 170 -11.06 -8.38 22.39
C MET A 170 -10.11 -9.59 22.54
N PHE A 171 -8.80 -9.34 22.72
CA PHE A 171 -7.84 -10.35 23.20
C PHE A 171 -7.71 -10.35 24.74
N THR A 172 -8.40 -9.43 25.43
CA THR A 172 -8.34 -9.24 26.89
C THR A 172 -9.65 -9.61 27.62
N LEU A 173 -10.60 -10.23 26.92
CA LEU A 173 -11.81 -10.85 27.48
C LEU A 173 -11.74 -12.37 27.28
#